data_AF-A0A9D8LCI3-F1
#
_entry.id   AF-A0A9D8LCI3-F1
#
_cell.length_a   1.000
_cell.length_b   1.000
_cell.length_c   1.000
_cell.angle_alpha   90.00
_cell.angle_beta   90.00
_cell.angle_gamma   90.00
#
_symmetry.space_group_name_H-M   'P 1'
#
loop_
_entity.id
_entity.type
_entity.pdbx_description
1 polymer ?
#
loop_
_entity_poly.entity_id
_entity_poly.type
_entity_poly.pdbx_seq_one_letter_code
_entity_poly.pdbx_strand_id
1 'polypeptide(L)'
;MTIRLHRGDLPADFQPGPILAIDTETLGLNPQRDRLCVVQLSRGDGSADVVQIPKDAPPPANLCRILADPGVLKLFHFARFDIAALQKAFGVVTAPVYCTK
;
A
#
# COMPACT_ATOMS: atom_id res chain seq x y z
N MET A 1 14.90 -14.72 0.98
CA MET A 1 13.68 -13.99 0.59
C MET A 1 12.56 -14.44 1.51
N THR A 2 11.97 -13.52 2.27
CA THR A 2 10.89 -13.82 3.22
C THR A 2 9.65 -13.03 2.84
N ILE A 3 8.50 -13.70 2.76
CA ILE A 3 7.20 -13.08 2.48
C ILE A 3 6.32 -13.26 3.70
N ARG A 4 5.74 -12.16 4.20
CA ARG A 4 4.81 -12.16 5.33
C ARG A 4 3.43 -11.76 4.82
N LEU A 5 2.46 -12.66 4.97
CA LEU A 5 1.08 -12.39 4.59
C LEU A 5 0.33 -11.83 5.79
N HIS A 6 -0.35 -10.71 5.57
CA HIS A 6 -1.28 -10.10 6.50
C HIS A 6 -2.67 -10.05 5.88
N ARG A 7 -3.71 -10.16 6.71
CA ARG A 7 -5.10 -10.07 6.24
C ARG A 7 -5.78 -8.90 6.93
N GLY A 8 -6.25 -7.94 6.14
CA GLY A 8 -6.97 -6.78 6.62
C GLY A 8 -6.07 -5.57 6.87
N ASP A 9 -4.93 -5.72 7.55
CA ASP A 9 -4.03 -4.61 7.89
C ASP A 9 -2.60 -5.11 8.21
N LEU A 10 -1.65 -4.19 8.39
CA LEU A 10 -0.33 -4.43 8.96
C LEU A 10 -0.37 -4.55 10.50
N PRO A 11 0.63 -5.19 11.13
CA PRO A 11 0.81 -5.18 12.57
C PRO A 11 0.99 -3.76 13.13
N ALA A 12 0.54 -3.52 14.37
CA ALA A 12 0.62 -2.20 15.02
C ALA A 12 2.06 -1.71 15.20
N ASP A 13 3.01 -2.63 15.36
CA ASP A 13 4.43 -2.37 15.55
C ASP A 13 5.23 -2.31 14.23
N PHE A 14 4.56 -2.35 13.07
CA PHE A 14 5.22 -2.30 11.76
C PHE A 14 6.05 -1.02 11.61
N GLN A 15 7.35 -1.21 11.31
CA GLN A 15 8.31 -0.13 11.09
C GLN A 15 8.63 0.01 9.59
N PRO A 16 8.18 1.08 8.92
CA PRO A 16 8.37 1.26 7.48
C PRO A 16 9.81 1.67 7.09
N GLY A 17 10.58 2.24 8.03
CA GLY A 17 11.84 2.91 7.70
C GLY A 17 11.60 4.22 6.93
N PRO A 18 12.67 4.88 6.44
CA PRO A 18 12.57 6.17 5.76
C PRO A 18 12.02 6.08 4.33
N ILE A 19 12.15 4.91 3.68
CA ILE A 19 11.68 4.65 2.32
C ILE A 19 10.96 3.30 2.33
N LEU A 20 9.78 3.26 1.73
CA LEU A 20 8.97 2.07 1.61
C LEU A 20 8.52 1.90 0.16
N ALA A 21 8.94 0.81 -0.48
CA ALA A 21 8.44 0.43 -1.79
C ALA A 21 7.03 -0.13 -1.65
N ILE A 22 6.11 0.30 -2.51
CA ILE A 22 4.70 -0.09 -2.48
C ILE A 22 4.23 -0.40 -3.90
N ASP A 23 3.39 -1.43 -4.02
CA ASP A 23 2.61 -1.73 -5.22
C ASP A 23 1.21 -2.21 -4.82
N THR A 24 0.27 -2.24 -5.78
CA THR A 24 -1.09 -2.72 -5.54
C THR A 24 -1.59 -3.69 -6.61
N GLU A 25 -2.39 -4.67 -6.19
CA GLU A 25 -3.15 -5.52 -7.11
C GLU A 25 -4.63 -5.23 -7.00
N THR A 26 -5.28 -5.11 -8.16
CA THR A 26 -6.71 -4.84 -8.30
C THR A 26 -7.34 -5.87 -9.24
N LEU A 27 -8.67 -5.93 -9.28
CA LEU A 27 -9.36 -6.78 -10.28
C LEU A 27 -9.24 -6.27 -11.73
N GLY A 28 -8.63 -5.09 -11.94
CA GLY A 28 -8.55 -4.44 -13.24
C GLY A 28 -8.24 -2.95 -13.13
N LEU A 29 -8.07 -2.29 -14.28
CA LEU A 29 -7.50 -0.95 -14.35
C LEU A 29 -8.51 0.19 -14.14
N ASN A 30 -9.77 -0.08 -13.81
CA ASN A 30 -10.77 0.96 -13.52
C ASN A 30 -11.07 1.02 -12.02
N PRO A 31 -10.48 1.95 -11.24
CA PRO A 31 -10.70 2.03 -9.79
C PRO A 31 -12.15 2.21 -9.35
N GLN A 32 -13.04 2.68 -10.22
CA GLN A 32 -14.47 2.82 -9.89
C GLN A 32 -15.22 1.49 -9.93
N ARG A 33 -14.72 0.50 -10.69
CA ARG A 33 -15.32 -0.83 -10.87
C ARG A 33 -14.51 -1.92 -10.19
N ASP A 34 -13.20 -1.83 -10.31
CA ASP A 34 -12.24 -2.88 -9.98
C ASP A 34 -11.63 -2.59 -8.62
N ARG A 35 -12.00 -3.39 -7.62
CA ARG A 35 -11.57 -3.17 -6.24
C ARG A 35 -10.08 -3.43 -6.05
N LEU A 36 -9.52 -2.78 -5.03
CA LEU A 36 -8.23 -3.14 -4.44
C LEU A 36 -8.31 -4.52 -3.76
N CYS A 37 -7.30 -5.35 -4.02
CA CYS A 37 -7.22 -6.72 -3.52
C CYS A 37 -5.99 -6.94 -2.65
N VAL A 38 -4.85 -6.38 -3.04
CA VAL A 38 -3.57 -6.57 -2.36
C VAL A 38 -2.80 -5.26 -2.34
N VAL A 39 -2.06 -5.03 -1.25
CA VAL A 39 -0.98 -4.03 -1.19
C VAL A 39 0.30 -4.77 -0.81
N GLN A 40 1.34 -4.65 -1.62
CA GLN A 40 2.67 -5.19 -1.33
C GLN A 40 3.60 -4.09 -0.84
N LEU A 41 4.41 -4.38 0.18
CA LEU A 41 5.36 -3.44 0.74
C LEU A 41 6.74 -4.08 0.89
N SER A 42 7.80 -3.30 0.66
CA SER A 42 9.18 -3.72 0.94
C SER A 42 10.04 -2.58 1.47
N ARG A 43 10.89 -2.93 2.44
CA ARG A 43 11.89 -2.03 3.05
C ARG A 43 13.23 -2.05 2.29
N GLY A 44 13.31 -2.77 1.17
CA GLY A 44 14.54 -2.93 0.39
C GLY A 44 15.53 -3.95 0.95
N ASP A 45 15.15 -4.72 1.98
CA ASP A 45 15.99 -5.75 2.64
C ASP A 45 15.86 -7.14 2.01
N GLY A 46 15.20 -7.25 0.85
CA GLY A 46 14.91 -8.53 0.20
C GLY A 46 13.74 -9.31 0.82
N SER A 47 13.00 -8.71 1.76
CA SER A 47 11.73 -9.22 2.28
C SER A 47 10.53 -8.37 1.82
N ALA A 48 9.34 -8.95 1.90
CA ALA A 48 8.09 -8.28 1.56
C ALA A 48 6.98 -8.60 2.55
N ASP A 49 6.14 -7.61 2.78
CA ASP A 49 4.89 -7.72 3.49
C ASP A 49 3.75 -7.58 2.48
N VAL A 50 2.82 -8.54 2.49
CA VAL A 50 1.70 -8.61 1.54
C VAL A 50 0.42 -8.49 2.34
N VAL A 51 -0.33 -7.43 2.13
CA VAL A 51 -1.60 -7.17 2.82
C VAL A 51 -2.75 -7.54 1.89
N GLN A 52 -3.46 -8.61 2.20
CA GLN A 52 -4.71 -8.94 1.53
C GLN A 52 -5.81 -8.02 2.05
N ILE A 53 -6.51 -7.33 1.14
CA ILE A 53 -7.64 -6.44 1.44
C ILE A 53 -8.95 -7.22 1.24
N PRO A 54 -9.65 -7.58 2.33
CA PRO A 54 -10.95 -8.24 2.25
C PRO A 54 -11.98 -7.29 1.65
N LYS A 55 -12.93 -7.85 0.89
CA LYS A 55 -14.06 -7.08 0.38
C LYS A 55 -14.91 -6.56 1.54
N ASP A 56 -15.38 -5.32 1.43
CA ASP A 56 -16.28 -4.67 2.40
C ASP A 56 -15.70 -4.52 3.82
N ALA A 57 -14.37 -4.63 3.97
CA ALA A 57 -13.66 -4.37 5.22
C ALA A 57 -13.45 -2.86 5.44
N PRO A 58 -13.33 -2.41 6.70
CA PRO A 58 -12.90 -1.05 6.99
C PRO A 58 -11.48 -0.80 6.46
N PRO A 59 -11.11 0.47 6.19
CA PRO A 59 -9.75 0.80 5.80
C PRO A 59 -8.71 0.33 6.84
N PRO A 60 -7.57 -0.22 6.40
CA PRO A 60 -6.47 -0.64 7.26
C PRO A 60 -5.85 0.57 7.97
N ALA A 61 -6.08 0.71 9.27
CA ALA A 61 -5.64 1.88 10.03
C ALA A 61 -4.11 2.03 10.03
N ASN A 62 -3.36 0.94 10.19
CA ASN A 62 -1.89 1.00 10.25
C ASN A 62 -1.29 1.30 8.88
N LEU A 63 -1.79 0.66 7.83
CA LEU A 63 -1.37 0.97 6.46
C LEU A 63 -1.71 2.43 6.09
N CYS A 64 -2.93 2.89 6.37
CA CYS A 64 -3.34 4.27 6.07
C CYS A 64 -2.46 5.30 6.78
N ARG A 65 -2.10 5.04 8.05
CA ARG A 65 -1.16 5.89 8.80
C ARG A 65 0.17 6.01 8.07
N ILE A 66 0.74 4.90 7.59
CA ILE A 66 2.03 4.88 6.88
C ILE A 66 1.94 5.57 5.51
N LEU A 67 0.84 5.34 4.77
CA LEU A 67 0.61 5.97 3.47
C LEU A 67 0.56 7.50 3.57
N ALA A 68 -0.01 8.03 4.65
CA ALA A 68 -0.09 9.46 4.91
C ALA A 68 1.14 10.04 5.66
N ASP A 69 2.08 9.21 6.12
CA ASP A 69 3.20 9.63 6.96
C ASP A 69 4.22 10.49 6.15
N PRO A 70 4.39 11.78 6.46
CA PRO A 70 5.32 12.63 5.74
C PRO A 70 6.80 12.23 5.94
N GLY A 71 7.10 11.47 7.00
CA GLY A 71 8.45 10.97 7.30
C GLY A 71 8.85 9.73 6.51
N VAL A 72 7.93 9.14 5.74
CA VAL A 72 8.17 7.95 4.93
C VAL A 72 8.00 8.29 3.45
N LEU A 73 9.05 8.12 2.65
CA LEU A 73 8.94 8.23 1.20
C LEU A 73 8.32 6.96 0.63
N LYS A 74 7.18 7.08 -0.07
CA LYS A 74 6.54 5.96 -0.76
C LYS A 74 7.07 5.84 -2.18
N LEU A 75 7.74 4.74 -2.47
CA LEU A 75 8.35 4.46 -3.77
C LEU A 75 7.42 3.54 -4.58
N PHE A 76 6.98 4.00 -5.75
CA PHE A 76 6.13 3.25 -6.67
C PHE A 76 6.75 3.19 -8.07
N HIS A 77 6.23 2.30 -8.92
CA HIS A 77 6.46 2.33 -10.37
C HIS A 77 5.13 2.59 -11.09
N PHE A 78 4.98 3.79 -11.66
CA PHE A 78 3.69 4.30 -12.19
C PHE A 78 2.63 4.60 -11.11
N ALA A 79 3.03 5.35 -10.08
CA ALA A 79 2.22 5.68 -8.89
C ALA A 79 0.81 6.25 -9.17
N ARG A 80 0.58 6.83 -10.35
CA ARG A 80 -0.70 7.44 -10.72
C ARG A 80 -1.88 6.49 -10.52
N PHE A 81 -1.70 5.21 -10.85
CA PHE A 81 -2.75 4.20 -10.70
C PHE A 81 -2.95 3.83 -9.23
N ASP A 82 -1.88 3.44 -8.54
CA ASP A 82 -1.94 2.95 -7.17
C ASP A 82 -2.49 4.00 -6.20
N ILE A 83 -2.07 5.25 -6.34
CA ILE A 83 -2.58 6.35 -5.50
C ILE A 83 -4.09 6.50 -5.69
N ALA A 84 -4.59 6.41 -6.93
CA ALA A 84 -6.02 6.49 -7.20
C ALA A 84 -6.79 5.30 -6.61
N ALA A 85 -6.23 4.08 -6.72
CA ALA A 85 -6.82 2.88 -6.13
C ALA A 85 -6.87 2.95 -4.60
N LEU A 86 -5.76 3.36 -3.95
CA LEU A 86 -5.66 3.54 -2.50
C LEU A 86 -6.60 4.64 -2.01
N GLN A 87 -6.66 5.78 -2.69
CA GLN A 87 -7.57 6.87 -2.32
C GLN A 87 -9.04 6.44 -2.46
N LYS A 88 -9.39 5.71 -3.52
CA LYS A 88 -10.74 5.19 -3.72
C LYS A 88 -11.13 4.14 -2.66
N ALA A 89 -10.20 3.27 -2.29
CA ALA A 89 -10.44 2.20 -1.32
C ALA A 89 -10.48 2.72 0.13
N PHE A 90 -9.58 3.63 0.48
CA PHE A 90 -9.31 4.00 1.88
C PHE A 90 -9.56 5.47 2.22
N GLY A 91 -9.78 6.33 1.22
CA GLY A 91 -9.89 7.78 1.42
C GLY A 91 -8.58 8.48 1.77
N VAL A 92 -7.44 7.76 1.74
CA VAL A 92 -6.12 8.30 2.11
C VAL A 92 -5.44 8.95 0.90
N VAL A 93 -4.79 10.09 1.12
CA VAL A 93 -3.89 10.70 0.13
C VAL A 93 -2.46 10.28 0.47
N THR A 94 -1.87 9.43 -0.38
CA THR A 94 -0.52 8.92 -0.17
C THR A 94 0.51 10.00 -0.51
N ALA A 95 1.32 10.41 0.47
CA ALA A 95 2.37 11.42 0.30
C ALA A 95 3.42 11.34 1.42
N PRO A 96 4.71 11.67 1.15
CA PRO A 96 5.30 12.00 -0.16
C PRO A 96 5.55 10.75 -1.02
N VAL A 97 5.67 10.95 -2.34
CA VAL A 97 5.82 9.87 -3.32
C VAL A 97 7.01 10.12 -4.25
N TYR A 98 7.74 9.05 -4.57
CA TYR A 98 8.65 8.98 -5.71
C TYR A 98 8.12 7.94 -6.72
N CYS A 99 7.99 8.34 -7.98
CA CYS A 99 7.57 7.46 -9.07
C CYS A 99 8.78 7.14 -9.96
N THR A 100 9.06 5.86 -10.16
CA THR A 100 10.23 5.38 -10.92
C THR A 100 9.99 5.20 -12.42
N LYS A 101 8.73 5.30 -12.87
CA LYS A 101 8.35 5.33 -14.28
C LYS A 101 8.15 6.77 -14.72
#